data_AF-A0A133PTK4-F1
#
_entry.id   AF-A0A133PTK4-F1
#
_cell.length_a   1.000
_cell.length_b   1.000
_cell.length_c   1.000
_cell.angle_alpha   90.00
_cell.angle_beta   90.00
_cell.angle_gamma   90.00
#
_symmetry.space_group_name_H-M   'P 1'
#
loop_
_entity.id
_entity.type
_entity.pdbx_description
1 polymer ?
#
loop_
_entity_poly.entity_id
_entity_poly.type
_entity_poly.pdbx_seq_one_letter_code
_entity_poly.pdbx_strand_id
1 'polypeptide(L)'
;MQALSECLELSCSLDNFTLRNQTKHIMKKNADKGKSEEGNNMPKQRKTSSKNGEIEAYLSSRYEFRYNMVLGRTEYRSKSDAHFSKVGCYEINTLRRELDNDVGIITSSDNLYSIIESSFSPRVNPIQEYFKGLPLVDVSSSSPFSLKAIPELASCVVVRNSDKWLPYLTKWLVAVVANAMDDRECRNHTCLVLTGEQGKFKTTFWDLLCPPALHGYSYTGKIYPQEKDTLTYIGQNLIVNIDDQLKALNKRDENELKNLITCPMVKYRMPYDKYVEEHTHLASFVASVNGNDFLTDPTGSRRFLPFEVLSINIE
;
A
#
# COMPACT_ATOMS: atom_id res chain seq x y z
N MET A 1 3.68 -4.79 -48.14
CA MET A 1 2.65 -4.01 -48.88
C MET A 1 1.30 -4.52 -48.39
N GLN A 2 0.43 -3.76 -47.70
CA GLN A 2 0.34 -2.34 -47.32
C GLN A 2 0.16 -2.28 -45.79
N ALA A 3 1.09 -1.76 -44.98
CA ALA A 3 1.23 -0.33 -44.59
C ALA A 3 -0.09 0.27 -44.05
N LEU A 4 -0.29 0.44 -42.73
CA LEU A 4 0.30 1.47 -41.85
C LEU A 4 0.10 2.91 -42.34
N SER A 5 -1.00 3.55 -41.94
CA SER A 5 -1.18 5.02 -41.91
C SER A 5 -2.54 5.38 -41.28
N GLU A 6 -2.64 5.46 -39.94
CA GLU A 6 -3.70 6.21 -39.21
C GLU A 6 -3.44 6.18 -37.69
N CYS A 7 -2.28 6.69 -37.24
CA CYS A 7 -1.97 6.88 -35.82
C CYS A 7 -0.75 7.82 -35.63
N LEU A 8 -0.80 9.00 -36.23
CA LEU A 8 0.11 10.12 -35.96
C LEU A 8 -0.56 11.42 -36.43
N GLU A 9 -0.40 12.49 -35.66
CA GLU A 9 -0.97 13.84 -35.81
C GLU A 9 -2.37 14.10 -35.22
N LEU A 10 -2.38 14.51 -33.95
CA LEU A 10 -3.07 15.74 -33.49
C LEU A 10 -2.68 16.05 -32.02
N SER A 11 -1.44 16.50 -31.83
CA SER A 11 -1.01 17.19 -30.61
C SER A 11 -1.09 18.71 -30.81
N CYS A 12 -1.74 19.43 -29.89
CA CYS A 12 -1.45 20.82 -29.43
C CYS A 12 -2.70 21.71 -29.21
N SER A 13 -3.27 21.64 -27.99
CA SER A 13 -3.78 22.77 -27.17
C SER A 13 -4.34 22.20 -25.85
N LEU A 14 -3.76 22.50 -24.69
CA LEU A 14 -4.17 23.60 -23.79
C LEU A 14 -5.68 23.56 -23.49
N ASP A 15 -6.15 23.29 -22.26
CA ASP A 15 -5.79 24.07 -21.06
C ASP A 15 -6.04 23.38 -19.70
N ASN A 16 -5.51 23.99 -18.64
CA ASN A 16 -5.60 23.52 -17.25
C ASN A 16 -7.02 23.63 -16.65
N PHE A 17 -7.48 22.60 -15.94
CA PHE A 17 -8.68 22.67 -15.09
C PHE A 17 -8.42 22.23 -13.64
N THR A 18 -7.85 23.13 -12.84
CA THR A 18 -7.82 23.02 -11.37
C THR A 18 -9.11 23.57 -10.77
N LEU A 19 -9.98 22.71 -10.24
CA LEU A 19 -11.24 23.13 -9.61
C LEU A 19 -11.00 23.68 -8.19
N ARG A 20 -10.78 25.00 -8.07
CA ARG A 20 -10.62 25.69 -6.79
C ARG A 20 -11.91 26.44 -6.42
N ASN A 21 -12.81 25.81 -5.68
CA ASN A 21 -14.04 26.46 -5.20
C ASN A 21 -13.71 27.61 -4.22
N GLN A 22 -13.96 28.85 -4.65
CA GLN A 22 -14.02 30.04 -3.80
C GLN A 22 -15.43 30.64 -3.86
N THR A 23 -16.21 30.48 -2.79
CA THR A 23 -17.51 31.14 -2.65
C THR A 23 -17.31 32.60 -2.23
N LYS A 24 -17.45 33.53 -3.19
CA LYS A 24 -17.60 34.96 -2.91
C LYS A 24 -19.07 35.27 -2.61
N HIS A 25 -19.34 36.00 -1.52
CA HIS A 25 -20.65 36.66 -1.31
C HIS A 25 -20.52 38.19 -1.23
N ILE A 26 -21.48 38.84 -1.86
CA ILE A 26 -21.52 40.25 -2.32
C ILE A 26 -23.02 40.65 -2.26
N MET A 27 -23.47 41.84 -1.85
CA MET A 27 -22.82 43.12 -1.45
C MET A 27 -23.69 43.85 -0.42
N LYS A 28 -23.13 44.78 0.39
CA LYS A 28 -23.59 46.21 0.42
C LYS A 28 -22.79 47.11 1.38
N LYS A 29 -22.47 48.32 0.91
CA LYS A 29 -22.11 49.48 1.73
C LYS A 29 -23.38 50.24 2.12
N ASN A 30 -23.37 50.87 3.30
CA ASN A 30 -23.75 52.26 3.50
C ASN A 30 -23.11 52.76 4.81
N ALA A 31 -22.85 54.06 4.91
CA ALA A 31 -22.12 54.67 6.02
C ALA A 31 -23.07 55.42 6.96
N ASP A 32 -22.72 55.52 8.24
CA ASP A 32 -22.97 56.75 8.99
C ASP A 32 -21.96 56.95 10.16
N LYS A 33 -21.99 58.15 10.74
CA LYS A 33 -20.98 58.75 11.63
C LYS A 33 -20.87 58.11 13.03
N GLY A 34 -19.64 58.13 13.56
CA GLY A 34 -19.37 58.05 15.00
C GLY A 34 -17.99 58.64 15.33
N LYS A 35 -17.94 59.61 16.26
CA LYS A 35 -16.69 60.06 16.89
C LYS A 35 -16.47 59.22 18.16
N SER A 36 -15.25 58.73 18.42
CA SER A 36 -14.52 58.95 19.68
C SER A 36 -13.26 58.08 19.84
N GLU A 37 -12.20 58.73 20.32
CA GLU A 37 -11.15 58.24 21.23
C GLU A 37 -10.11 57.17 20.80
N GLU A 38 -8.85 57.54 21.02
CA GLU A 38 -7.64 56.75 20.82
C GLU A 38 -7.49 55.69 21.92
N GLY A 39 -7.91 54.45 21.62
CA GLY A 39 -7.63 53.29 22.45
C GLY A 39 -6.32 52.60 22.04
N ASN A 40 -5.24 52.85 22.78
CA ASN A 40 -3.91 52.25 22.57
C ASN A 40 -3.90 50.73 22.90
N ASN A 41 -4.41 49.90 21.98
CA ASN A 41 -4.39 48.44 22.11
C ASN A 41 -3.21 47.83 21.34
N MET A 42 -2.04 47.81 21.98
CA MET A 42 -0.96 46.91 21.57
C MET A 42 -1.47 45.45 21.57
N PRO A 43 -1.28 44.68 20.49
CA PRO A 43 -1.62 43.26 20.49
C PRO A 43 -0.64 42.53 21.43
N LYS A 44 -1.10 42.15 22.62
CA LYS A 44 -0.33 41.31 23.55
C LYS A 44 0.01 39.98 22.88
N GLN A 45 1.27 39.82 22.46
CA GLN A 45 1.81 38.50 22.16
C GLN A 45 1.79 37.65 23.44
N ARG A 46 0.80 36.75 23.52
CA ARG A 46 0.81 35.61 24.45
C ARG A 46 0.57 34.34 23.63
N LYS A 47 1.67 33.79 23.08
CA LYS A 47 1.76 32.35 22.83
C LYS A 47 2.31 31.68 24.08
N THR A 48 1.49 31.62 25.13
CA THR A 48 1.58 30.46 26.02
C THR A 48 1.21 29.25 25.18
N SER A 49 2.06 28.24 25.15
CA SER A 49 1.75 26.97 24.50
C SER A 49 0.40 26.45 24.99
N SER A 50 -0.39 25.85 24.08
CA SER A 50 -1.54 25.08 24.53
C SER A 50 -1.03 23.77 25.14
N LYS A 51 -1.80 23.20 26.08
CA LYS A 51 -1.46 21.90 26.68
C LYS A 51 -1.25 20.81 25.61
N ASN A 52 -2.03 20.83 24.52
CA ASN A 52 -1.81 19.94 23.39
C ASN A 52 -0.54 20.27 22.60
N GLY A 53 -0.17 21.54 22.43
CA GLY A 53 1.11 21.92 21.82
C GLY A 53 2.33 21.47 22.62
N GLU A 54 2.23 21.41 23.96
CA GLU A 54 3.27 20.82 24.82
C GLU A 54 3.35 19.29 24.66
N ILE A 55 2.21 18.60 24.57
CA ILE A 55 2.14 17.16 24.27
C ILE A 55 2.75 16.88 22.87
N GLU A 56 2.34 17.62 21.85
CA GLU A 56 2.84 17.51 20.48
C GLU A 56 4.36 17.76 20.42
N ALA A 57 4.88 18.76 21.15
CA ALA A 57 6.31 19.02 21.24
C ALA A 57 7.07 17.89 21.94
N TYR A 58 6.54 17.34 23.05
CA TYR A 58 7.13 16.18 23.74
C TYR A 58 7.18 14.97 22.81
N LEU A 59 6.04 14.60 22.20
CA LEU A 59 5.92 13.47 21.29
C LEU A 59 6.88 13.62 20.11
N SER A 60 6.89 14.78 19.44
CA SER A 60 7.78 15.08 18.32
C SER A 60 9.27 15.12 18.70
N SER A 61 9.61 15.29 19.99
CA SER A 61 11.00 15.31 20.44
C SER A 61 11.61 13.90 20.47
N ARG A 62 10.84 12.88 20.88
CA ARG A 62 11.32 11.49 21.08
C ARG A 62 10.89 10.51 19.99
N TYR A 63 9.71 10.71 19.43
CA TYR A 63 9.06 9.77 18.52
C TYR A 63 8.86 10.37 17.13
N GLU A 64 8.63 9.49 16.17
CA GLU A 64 8.13 9.81 14.85
C GLU A 64 6.82 9.05 14.65
N PHE A 65 5.77 9.78 14.25
CA PHE A 65 4.43 9.24 14.02
C PHE A 65 4.07 9.35 12.54
N ARG A 66 3.32 8.37 12.03
CA ARG A 66 2.70 8.41 10.70
C ARG A 66 1.33 7.76 10.74
N TYR A 67 0.42 8.22 9.88
CA TYR A 67 -0.84 7.54 9.64
C TYR A 67 -0.70 6.65 8.41
N ASN A 68 -0.71 5.33 8.62
CA ASN A 68 -0.57 4.33 7.58
C ASN A 68 -1.87 4.24 6.77
N MET A 69 -1.86 4.77 5.55
CA MET A 69 -3.04 4.83 4.67
C MET A 69 -3.48 3.45 4.14
N VAL A 70 -2.59 2.45 4.15
CA VAL A 70 -2.91 1.09 3.68
C VAL A 70 -3.66 0.32 4.76
N LEU A 71 -3.25 0.45 6.03
CA LEU A 71 -3.85 -0.27 7.16
C LEU A 71 -4.85 0.54 7.98
N GLY A 72 -5.07 1.82 7.65
CA GLY A 72 -6.08 2.69 8.30
C GLY A 72 -5.76 3.04 9.76
N ARG A 73 -4.49 3.13 10.14
CA ARG A 73 -4.08 3.26 11.55
C ARG A 73 -2.84 4.12 11.75
N THR A 74 -2.71 4.70 12.94
CA THR A 74 -1.47 5.38 13.36
C THR A 74 -0.40 4.36 13.76
N GLU A 75 0.82 4.63 13.30
CA GLU A 75 2.04 3.89 13.64
C GLU A 75 3.08 4.89 14.16
N TYR A 76 3.97 4.42 15.03
CA TYR A 76 5.03 5.24 15.61
C TYR A 76 6.33 4.46 15.75
N ARG A 77 7.44 5.18 15.88
CA ARG A 77 8.75 4.63 16.26
C ARG A 77 9.49 5.59 17.18
N SER A 78 10.41 5.06 17.99
CA SER A 78 11.46 5.89 18.59
C SER A 78 12.37 6.44 17.49
N LYS A 79 12.92 7.64 17.65
CA LYS A 79 13.97 8.15 16.74
C LYS A 79 15.25 7.31 16.71
N SER A 80 15.41 6.40 17.67
CA SER A 80 16.50 5.40 17.70
C SER A 80 16.14 4.05 17.06
N ASP A 81 14.88 3.84 16.69
CA ASP A 81 14.40 2.59 16.10
C ASP A 81 14.24 2.77 14.58
N ALA A 82 14.48 1.70 13.82
CA ALA A 82 14.23 1.67 12.39
C ALA A 82 12.75 1.42 12.08
N HIS A 83 12.06 0.62 12.89
CA HIS A 83 10.76 0.03 12.52
C HIS A 83 9.57 0.78 13.15
N PHE A 84 8.53 0.98 12.35
CA PHE A 84 7.25 1.50 12.84
C PHE A 84 6.41 0.40 13.47
N SER A 85 5.92 0.66 14.69
CA SER A 85 4.99 -0.19 15.42
C SER A 85 3.58 0.40 15.43
N LYS A 86 2.55 -0.45 15.46
CA LYS A 86 1.15 0.02 15.61
C LYS A 86 0.97 0.74 16.95
N VAL A 87 0.17 1.81 16.98
CA VAL A 87 -0.23 2.42 18.25
C VAL A 87 -1.51 1.73 18.75
N GLY A 88 -1.39 0.93 19.81
CA GLY A 88 -2.51 0.31 20.51
C GLY A 88 -2.70 0.88 21.92
N CYS A 89 -3.61 0.27 22.68
CA CYS A 89 -3.92 0.71 24.05
C CYS A 89 -2.71 0.66 25.00
N TYR A 90 -1.78 -0.27 24.78
CA TYR A 90 -0.57 -0.41 25.59
C TYR A 90 0.40 0.75 25.34
N GLU A 91 0.60 1.11 24.07
CA GLU A 91 1.44 2.19 23.62
C GLU A 91 0.87 3.54 24.09
N ILE A 92 -0.44 3.77 23.97
CA ILE A 92 -1.11 4.97 24.49
C ILE A 92 -0.96 5.11 26.01
N ASN A 93 -1.15 4.02 26.76
CA ASN A 93 -0.93 4.04 28.21
C ASN A 93 0.54 4.30 28.58
N THR A 94 1.49 3.89 27.72
CA THR A 94 2.91 4.15 27.89
C THR A 94 3.23 5.62 27.65
N LEU A 95 2.78 6.20 26.53
CA LEU A 95 2.93 7.64 26.23
C LEU A 95 2.26 8.51 27.30
N ARG A 96 1.09 8.12 27.80
CA ARG A 96 0.40 8.82 28.90
C ARG A 96 1.22 8.80 30.20
N ARG A 97 1.80 7.65 30.56
CA ARG A 97 2.66 7.50 31.74
C ARG A 97 3.94 8.34 31.60
N GLU A 98 4.50 8.43 30.40
CA GLU A 98 5.70 9.23 30.12
C GLU A 98 5.43 10.73 30.22
N LEU A 99 4.34 11.23 29.62
CA LEU A 99 3.93 12.64 29.72
C LEU A 99 3.71 13.11 31.17
N ASP A 100 3.15 12.24 32.00
CA ASP A 100 2.94 12.51 33.43
C ASP A 100 4.27 12.55 34.21
N ASN A 101 5.17 11.58 34.01
CA ASN A 101 6.44 11.51 34.74
C ASN A 101 7.49 12.54 34.27
N ASP A 102 7.62 12.74 32.95
CA ASP A 102 8.69 13.58 32.38
C ASP A 102 8.32 15.06 32.32
N VAL A 103 7.02 15.38 32.20
CA VAL A 103 6.52 16.74 31.93
C VAL A 103 5.42 17.18 32.91
N GLY A 104 4.88 16.28 33.74
CA GLY A 104 3.75 16.58 34.63
C GLY A 104 2.41 16.75 33.92
N ILE A 105 2.28 16.27 32.67
CA ILE A 105 1.09 16.48 31.84
C ILE A 105 0.14 15.28 31.94
N ILE A 106 -0.78 15.35 32.90
CA ILE A 106 -1.91 14.41 32.98
C ILE A 106 -2.85 14.65 31.77
N THR A 107 -3.03 13.63 30.94
CA THR A 107 -3.95 13.65 29.78
C THR A 107 -4.79 12.37 29.69
N SER A 108 -5.87 12.38 28.90
CA SER A 108 -6.70 11.18 28.64
C SER A 108 -6.20 10.42 27.41
N SER A 109 -6.52 9.13 27.35
CA SER A 109 -6.22 8.29 26.19
C SER A 109 -6.92 8.82 24.92
N ASP A 110 -8.16 9.29 25.03
CA ASP A 110 -8.92 9.87 23.92
C ASP A 110 -8.29 11.16 23.35
N ASN A 111 -7.66 11.98 24.21
CA ASN A 111 -6.94 13.17 23.77
C ASN A 111 -5.59 12.82 23.13
N LEU A 112 -4.99 11.68 23.47
CA LEU A 112 -3.81 11.18 22.77
C LEU A 112 -4.20 10.63 21.39
N TYR A 113 -5.23 9.80 21.30
CA TYR A 113 -5.78 9.34 20.02
C TYR A 113 -6.15 10.52 19.11
N SER A 114 -6.89 11.51 19.62
CA SER A 114 -7.30 12.67 18.79
C SER A 114 -6.13 13.55 18.32
N ILE A 115 -5.00 13.58 19.04
CA ILE A 115 -3.75 14.20 18.55
C ILE A 115 -3.14 13.32 17.46
N ILE A 116 -2.84 12.06 17.75
CA ILE A 116 -2.06 11.21 16.83
C ILE A 116 -2.83 10.69 15.61
N GLU A 117 -4.15 10.79 15.59
CA GLU A 117 -5.02 10.49 14.44
C GLU A 117 -5.37 11.76 13.64
N SER A 118 -4.78 12.91 14.00
CA SER A 118 -4.92 14.18 13.29
C SER A 118 -3.74 14.46 12.33
N SER A 119 -3.71 15.66 11.76
CA SER A 119 -2.59 16.19 10.95
C SER A 119 -1.24 16.23 11.67
N PHE A 120 -1.18 15.97 12.98
CA PHE A 120 0.07 15.71 13.70
C PHE A 120 0.84 14.52 13.11
N SER A 121 0.13 13.47 12.68
CA SER A 121 0.71 12.29 12.02
C SER A 121 0.56 12.44 10.51
N PRO A 122 1.64 12.61 9.73
CA PRO A 122 1.57 12.67 8.28
C PRO A 122 0.95 11.39 7.71
N ARG A 123 0.04 11.53 6.74
CA ARG A 123 -0.54 10.39 6.03
C ARG A 123 0.47 9.85 5.02
N VAL A 124 0.83 8.58 5.17
CA VAL A 124 1.87 7.91 4.37
C VAL A 124 1.35 6.59 3.83
N ASN A 125 1.72 6.23 2.61
CA ASN A 125 1.62 4.86 2.08
C ASN A 125 3.00 4.21 2.26
N PRO A 126 3.19 3.30 3.26
CA PRO A 126 4.51 2.77 3.58
C PRO A 126 5.14 1.90 2.49
N ILE A 127 4.31 1.33 1.61
CA ILE A 127 4.78 0.51 0.48
C ILE A 127 5.36 1.42 -0.61
N GLN A 128 4.66 2.51 -0.94
CA GLN A 128 5.22 3.52 -1.83
C GLN A 128 6.45 4.21 -1.23
N GLU A 129 6.45 4.49 0.08
CA GLU A 129 7.61 5.03 0.79
C GLU A 129 8.82 4.09 0.68
N TYR A 130 8.62 2.79 0.89
CA TYR A 130 9.66 1.76 0.70
C TYR A 130 10.24 1.80 -0.72
N PHE A 131 9.40 1.75 -1.77
CA PHE A 131 9.88 1.77 -3.15
C PHE A 131 10.55 3.09 -3.55
N LYS A 132 10.07 4.23 -3.04
CA LYS A 132 10.69 5.56 -3.25
C LYS A 132 12.00 5.74 -2.49
N GLY A 133 12.20 5.00 -1.40
CA GLY A 133 13.41 5.00 -0.58
C GLY A 133 14.51 4.03 -1.06
N LEU A 134 14.22 3.17 -2.04
CA LEU A 134 15.25 2.32 -2.65
C LEU A 134 16.33 3.17 -3.35
N PRO A 135 17.61 2.77 -3.29
CA PRO A 135 18.68 3.51 -3.95
C PRO A 135 18.44 3.56 -5.45
N LEU A 136 18.52 4.76 -6.04
CA LEU A 136 18.44 4.95 -7.48
C LEU A 136 19.62 4.24 -8.14
N VAL A 137 19.35 3.09 -8.73
CA VAL A 137 20.29 2.44 -9.64
C VAL A 137 20.26 3.21 -10.96
N ASP A 138 21.39 3.82 -11.32
CA ASP A 138 21.59 4.29 -12.68
C ASP A 138 21.66 3.08 -13.64
N VAL A 139 20.60 2.88 -14.43
CA VAL A 139 20.50 1.81 -15.44
C VAL A 139 21.57 1.96 -16.53
N SER A 140 22.14 3.16 -16.70
CA SER A 140 23.24 3.47 -17.61
C SER A 140 24.60 2.97 -17.10
N SER A 141 24.75 2.89 -15.78
CA SER A 141 25.96 2.44 -15.12
C SER A 141 25.86 0.95 -14.80
N SER A 142 26.86 0.18 -15.23
CA SER A 142 26.94 -1.27 -15.12
C SER A 142 27.15 -1.79 -13.68
N SER A 143 26.28 -1.40 -12.74
CA SER A 143 26.26 -1.97 -11.38
C SER A 143 25.95 -3.47 -11.49
N PRO A 144 26.81 -4.38 -10.99
CA PRO A 144 26.62 -5.81 -11.21
C PRO A 144 25.32 -6.37 -10.61
N PHE A 145 24.81 -5.72 -9.56
CA PHE A 145 23.64 -6.17 -8.80
C PHE A 145 22.31 -5.94 -9.52
N SER A 146 22.09 -4.77 -10.14
CA SER A 146 20.73 -4.41 -10.57
C SER A 146 20.26 -5.10 -11.86
N LEU A 147 21.17 -5.47 -12.75
CA LEU A 147 20.82 -6.22 -13.98
C LEU A 147 20.80 -7.74 -13.75
N LYS A 148 21.31 -8.22 -12.61
CA LYS A 148 21.40 -9.65 -12.29
C LYS A 148 20.42 -10.12 -11.21
N ALA A 149 19.95 -9.26 -10.31
CA ALA A 149 19.08 -9.68 -9.21
C ALA A 149 17.81 -10.45 -9.66
N ILE A 150 17.16 -10.02 -10.76
CA ILE A 150 15.98 -10.76 -11.29
C ILE A 150 16.39 -12.09 -11.95
N PRO A 151 17.42 -12.15 -12.83
CA PRO A 151 17.99 -13.42 -13.28
C PRO A 151 18.45 -14.38 -12.16
N GLU A 152 19.07 -13.86 -11.10
CA GLU A 152 19.54 -14.63 -9.94
C GLU A 152 18.35 -15.21 -9.16
N LEU A 153 17.36 -14.38 -8.81
CA LEU A 153 16.08 -14.81 -8.22
C LEU A 153 15.36 -15.86 -9.09
N ALA A 154 15.33 -15.65 -10.41
CA ALA A 154 14.73 -16.60 -11.33
C ALA A 154 15.48 -17.94 -11.33
N SER A 155 16.82 -17.91 -11.21
CA SER A 155 17.66 -19.12 -11.18
C SER A 155 17.45 -19.99 -9.93
N CYS A 156 16.96 -19.42 -8.82
CA CYS A 156 16.57 -20.17 -7.63
C CYS A 156 15.43 -21.16 -7.89
N VAL A 157 14.61 -20.98 -8.94
CA VAL A 157 13.47 -21.84 -9.26
C VAL A 157 13.68 -22.54 -10.60
N VAL A 158 13.94 -23.85 -10.55
CA VAL A 158 14.07 -24.69 -11.74
C VAL A 158 12.68 -25.18 -12.15
N VAL A 159 12.21 -24.71 -13.32
CA VAL A 159 10.91 -25.09 -13.88
C VAL A 159 11.05 -25.76 -15.24
N ARG A 160 10.03 -26.55 -15.63
CA ARG A 160 10.03 -27.30 -16.89
C ARG A 160 10.07 -26.44 -18.15
N ASN A 161 9.48 -25.25 -18.11
CA ASN A 161 9.46 -24.25 -19.19
C ASN A 161 10.36 -23.06 -18.84
N SER A 162 11.66 -23.31 -18.71
CA SER A 162 12.65 -22.31 -18.26
C SER A 162 12.80 -21.11 -19.20
N ASP A 163 12.51 -21.29 -20.50
CA ASP A 163 12.46 -20.25 -21.53
C ASP A 163 11.47 -19.11 -21.20
N LYS A 164 10.37 -19.46 -20.52
CA LYS A 164 9.30 -18.51 -20.16
C LYS A 164 9.43 -17.98 -18.74
N TRP A 165 10.11 -18.67 -17.83
CA TRP A 165 10.13 -18.29 -16.42
C TRP A 165 10.65 -16.87 -16.19
N LEU A 166 11.88 -16.59 -16.63
CA LEU A 166 12.52 -15.28 -16.47
C LEU A 166 11.69 -14.11 -17.06
N PRO A 167 11.24 -14.13 -18.34
CA PRO A 167 10.50 -13.00 -18.90
C PRO A 167 9.12 -12.80 -18.26
N TYR A 168 8.44 -13.85 -17.79
CA TYR A 168 7.16 -13.70 -17.10
C TYR A 168 7.33 -13.23 -15.65
N LEU A 169 8.31 -13.76 -14.90
CA LEU A 169 8.64 -13.29 -13.55
C LEU A 169 9.06 -11.81 -13.58
N THR A 170 9.91 -11.41 -14.53
CA THR A 170 10.34 -10.00 -14.69
C THR A 170 9.14 -9.08 -14.93
N LYS A 171 8.25 -9.44 -15.86
CA LYS A 171 7.05 -8.65 -16.16
C LYS A 171 6.10 -8.56 -14.96
N TRP A 172 5.93 -9.66 -14.22
CA TRP A 172 5.09 -9.69 -13.04
C TRP A 172 5.66 -8.81 -11.92
N LEU A 173 6.96 -8.88 -11.63
CA LEU A 173 7.64 -8.01 -10.65
C LEU A 173 7.52 -6.53 -11.01
N VAL A 174 7.72 -6.16 -12.28
CA VAL A 174 7.48 -4.79 -12.76
C VAL A 174 6.01 -4.39 -12.58
N ALA A 175 5.07 -5.30 -12.83
CA ALA A 175 3.65 -5.05 -12.60
C ALA A 175 3.31 -4.87 -11.11
N VAL A 176 3.96 -5.60 -10.18
CA VAL A 176 3.79 -5.41 -8.73
C VAL A 176 4.18 -3.99 -8.31
N VAL A 177 5.36 -3.52 -8.72
CA VAL A 177 5.83 -2.17 -8.38
C VAL A 177 4.96 -1.11 -9.05
N ALA A 178 4.59 -1.29 -10.32
CA ALA A 178 3.69 -0.38 -11.02
C ALA A 178 2.30 -0.30 -10.38
N ASN A 179 1.78 -1.42 -9.86
CA ASN A 179 0.49 -1.49 -9.17
C ASN A 179 0.54 -0.81 -7.79
N ALA A 180 1.62 -0.98 -7.04
CA ALA A 180 1.80 -0.32 -5.75
C ALA A 180 2.01 1.21 -5.86
N MET A 181 2.50 1.68 -7.01
CA MET A 181 2.85 3.08 -7.26
C MET A 181 1.78 3.89 -8.00
N ASP A 182 0.72 3.24 -8.53
CA ASP A 182 -0.39 3.91 -9.19
C ASP A 182 -1.70 3.73 -8.41
N ASP A 183 -2.17 4.80 -7.78
CA ASP A 183 -3.36 4.80 -6.93
C ASP A 183 -4.70 4.83 -7.73
N ARG A 184 -4.68 4.64 -9.06
CA ARG A 184 -5.90 4.79 -9.90
C ARG A 184 -6.45 3.50 -10.49
N GLU A 185 -5.59 2.56 -10.87
CA GLU A 185 -5.98 1.39 -11.66
C GLU A 185 -5.14 0.18 -11.30
N CYS A 186 -5.78 -0.99 -11.20
CA CYS A 186 -5.07 -2.27 -11.14
C CYS A 186 -4.23 -2.47 -12.42
N ARG A 187 -2.92 -2.64 -12.26
CA ARG A 187 -1.94 -2.87 -13.33
C ARG A 187 -1.46 -4.32 -13.42
N ASN A 188 -1.60 -5.12 -12.35
CA ASN A 188 -1.18 -6.53 -12.37
C ASN A 188 -2.36 -7.50 -12.53
N HIS A 189 -2.73 -7.78 -13.77
CA HIS A 189 -3.85 -8.69 -14.11
C HIS A 189 -3.45 -10.17 -14.12
N THR A 190 -2.28 -10.52 -13.58
CA THR A 190 -1.69 -11.86 -13.69
C THR A 190 -1.27 -12.44 -12.35
N CYS A 191 -1.57 -13.72 -12.18
CA CYS A 191 -1.19 -14.55 -11.05
C CYS A 191 -0.17 -15.60 -11.50
N LEU A 192 1.04 -15.58 -10.94
CA LEU A 192 2.04 -16.63 -11.14
C LEU A 192 1.68 -17.82 -10.26
N VAL A 193 1.60 -19.02 -10.85
CA VAL A 193 1.22 -20.24 -10.13
C VAL A 193 2.37 -21.25 -10.18
N LEU A 194 2.94 -21.60 -9.04
CA LEU A 194 3.91 -22.69 -8.93
C LEU A 194 3.19 -24.03 -8.73
N THR A 195 3.29 -24.91 -9.71
CA THR A 195 2.74 -26.28 -9.64
C THR A 195 3.84 -27.31 -9.39
N GLY A 196 3.45 -28.55 -9.09
CA GLY A 196 4.36 -29.67 -8.88
C GLY A 196 4.11 -30.38 -7.56
N GLU A 197 5.05 -31.22 -7.14
CA GLU A 197 4.95 -32.05 -5.94
C GLU A 197 4.88 -31.22 -4.63
N GLN A 198 4.39 -31.84 -3.56
CA GLN A 198 4.42 -31.27 -2.22
C GLN A 198 5.88 -31.22 -1.69
N GLY A 199 6.18 -30.30 -0.77
CA GLY A 199 7.50 -30.20 -0.15
C GLY A 199 8.59 -29.51 -0.99
N LYS A 200 8.25 -28.97 -2.17
CA LYS A 200 9.17 -28.24 -3.06
C LYS A 200 9.37 -26.76 -2.69
N PHE A 201 9.10 -26.35 -1.44
CA PHE A 201 9.20 -24.96 -0.94
C PHE A 201 8.45 -23.87 -1.73
N LYS A 202 7.45 -24.23 -2.55
CA LYS A 202 6.69 -23.31 -3.43
C LYS A 202 6.08 -22.11 -2.68
N THR A 203 5.37 -22.38 -1.58
CA THR A 203 4.74 -21.35 -0.74
C THR A 203 5.81 -20.47 -0.08
N THR A 204 6.85 -21.09 0.49
CA THR A 204 8.00 -20.41 1.12
C THR A 204 8.76 -19.48 0.18
N PHE A 205 8.94 -19.86 -1.09
CA PHE A 205 9.56 -18.98 -2.10
C PHE A 205 8.79 -17.68 -2.29
N TRP A 206 7.46 -17.75 -2.33
CA TRP A 206 6.60 -16.56 -2.42
C TRP A 206 6.60 -15.74 -1.14
N ASP A 207 6.64 -16.37 0.03
CA ASP A 207 6.71 -15.68 1.31
C ASP A 207 8.04 -14.89 1.44
N LEU A 208 9.17 -15.51 1.02
CA LEU A 208 10.51 -14.89 1.00
C LEU A 208 10.69 -13.82 -0.09
N LEU A 209 9.80 -13.75 -1.09
CA LEU A 209 9.84 -12.71 -2.12
C LEU A 209 9.39 -11.34 -1.58
N CYS A 210 8.57 -11.33 -0.52
CA CYS A 210 8.20 -10.11 0.17
C CYS A 210 9.42 -9.60 0.97
N PRO A 211 9.86 -8.34 0.81
CA PRO A 211 10.99 -7.84 1.60
C PRO A 211 10.60 -7.74 3.09
N PRO A 212 11.51 -7.96 4.05
CA PRO A 212 11.20 -7.98 5.49
C PRO A 212 10.46 -6.74 6.01
N ALA A 213 10.79 -5.56 5.46
CA ALA A 213 10.11 -4.29 5.79
C ALA A 213 8.63 -4.26 5.40
N LEU A 214 8.20 -5.12 4.46
CA LEU A 214 6.84 -5.22 3.95
C LEU A 214 6.12 -6.53 4.29
N HIS A 215 6.69 -7.42 5.12
CA HIS A 215 6.00 -8.64 5.59
C HIS A 215 4.62 -8.37 6.22
N GLY A 216 4.40 -7.18 6.80
CA GLY A 216 3.09 -6.73 7.31
C GLY A 216 2.04 -6.41 6.25
N TYR A 217 2.40 -6.50 4.96
CA TYR A 217 1.56 -6.32 3.77
C TYR A 217 1.64 -7.54 2.84
N SER A 218 1.87 -8.73 3.38
CA SER A 218 1.77 -9.99 2.65
C SER A 218 0.80 -10.93 3.35
N TYR A 219 -0.08 -11.55 2.58
CA TYR A 219 -1.03 -12.56 3.05
C TYR A 219 -0.74 -13.89 2.36
N THR A 220 -0.67 -14.97 3.16
CA THR A 220 -0.52 -16.34 2.66
C THR A 220 -1.62 -17.21 3.26
N GLY A 221 -2.43 -17.86 2.41
CA GLY A 221 -3.56 -18.66 2.87
C GLY A 221 -4.61 -18.91 1.80
N LYS A 222 -5.88 -19.03 2.24
CA LYS A 222 -7.04 -19.33 1.40
C LYS A 222 -7.89 -18.09 1.20
N ILE A 223 -8.26 -17.80 -0.03
CA ILE A 223 -9.13 -16.70 -0.41
C ILE A 223 -10.52 -17.25 -0.73
N TYR A 224 -11.54 -16.81 -0.02
CA TYR A 224 -12.92 -17.15 -0.35
C TYR A 224 -13.54 -15.96 -1.12
N PRO A 225 -13.79 -16.05 -2.44
CA PRO A 225 -14.16 -14.89 -3.26
C PRO A 225 -15.47 -14.20 -2.84
N GLN A 226 -16.35 -14.94 -2.16
CA GLN A 226 -17.63 -14.46 -1.60
C GLN A 226 -17.47 -13.65 -0.30
N GLU A 227 -16.35 -13.80 0.41
CA GLU A 227 -16.15 -13.21 1.73
C GLU A 227 -15.70 -11.75 1.62
N LYS A 228 -16.26 -10.89 2.48
CA LYS A 228 -15.93 -9.45 2.49
C LYS A 228 -14.46 -9.21 2.88
N ASP A 229 -13.89 -10.08 3.69
CA ASP A 229 -12.53 -9.97 4.18
C ASP A 229 -11.50 -10.15 3.05
N THR A 230 -11.86 -10.86 1.97
CA THR A 230 -11.07 -10.94 0.73
C THR A 230 -10.79 -9.57 0.11
N LEU A 231 -11.77 -8.64 0.15
CA LEU A 231 -11.56 -7.28 -0.36
C LEU A 231 -10.56 -6.50 0.51
N THR A 232 -10.55 -6.75 1.83
CA THR A 232 -9.54 -6.22 2.75
C THR A 232 -8.16 -6.78 2.39
N TYR A 233 -8.03 -8.09 2.12
CA TYR A 233 -6.74 -8.65 1.72
C TYR A 233 -6.19 -8.01 0.43
N ILE A 234 -7.05 -7.72 -0.55
CA ILE A 234 -6.68 -7.08 -1.82
C ILE A 234 -6.26 -5.61 -1.64
N GLY A 235 -6.92 -4.88 -0.73
CA GLY A 235 -6.63 -3.47 -0.47
C GLY A 235 -5.47 -3.22 0.51
N GLN A 236 -5.10 -4.23 1.33
CA GLN A 236 -4.11 -4.05 2.40
C GLN A 236 -2.78 -4.79 2.19
N ASN A 237 -2.69 -5.72 1.24
CA ASN A 237 -1.46 -6.48 0.98
C ASN A 237 -0.88 -6.16 -0.41
N LEU A 238 0.44 -6.08 -0.49
CA LEU A 238 1.21 -6.02 -1.74
C LEU A 238 1.25 -7.38 -2.44
N ILE A 239 1.45 -8.46 -1.69
CA ILE A 239 1.49 -9.83 -2.21
C ILE A 239 0.41 -10.65 -1.52
N VAL A 240 -0.38 -11.36 -2.33
CA VAL A 240 -1.40 -12.29 -1.86
C VAL A 240 -1.10 -13.66 -2.44
N ASN A 241 -0.64 -14.57 -1.59
CA ASN A 241 -0.21 -15.93 -1.89
C ASN A 241 -1.33 -16.93 -1.58
N ILE A 242 -1.88 -17.53 -2.65
CA ILE A 242 -2.98 -18.51 -2.57
C ILE A 242 -2.39 -19.91 -2.39
N ASP A 243 -2.51 -20.48 -1.19
CA ASP A 243 -1.89 -21.75 -0.82
C ASP A 243 -2.84 -22.95 -1.00
N ASP A 244 -2.46 -23.84 -1.92
CA ASP A 244 -3.10 -25.10 -2.34
C ASP A 244 -4.62 -25.07 -2.65
N GLN A 245 -5.19 -23.87 -2.77
CA GLN A 245 -6.63 -23.70 -2.94
C GLN A 245 -7.09 -23.84 -4.39
N LEU A 246 -6.27 -23.44 -5.38
CA LEU A 246 -6.73 -23.33 -6.78
C LEU A 246 -7.23 -24.67 -7.35
N LYS A 247 -6.71 -25.80 -6.87
CA LYS A 247 -7.14 -27.16 -7.26
C LYS A 247 -8.54 -27.53 -6.73
N ALA A 248 -8.97 -26.89 -5.64
CA ALA A 248 -10.26 -27.14 -5.00
C ALA A 248 -11.34 -26.10 -5.40
N LEU A 249 -11.01 -25.10 -6.21
CA LEU A 249 -11.98 -24.12 -6.70
C LEU A 249 -12.93 -24.76 -7.71
N ASN A 250 -14.22 -24.48 -7.56
CA ASN A 250 -15.20 -24.79 -8.59
C ASN A 250 -15.18 -23.68 -9.67
N LYS A 251 -15.86 -23.92 -10.80
CA LYS A 251 -15.90 -22.98 -11.95
C LYS A 251 -16.50 -21.60 -11.61
N ARG A 252 -17.33 -21.47 -10.57
CA ARG A 252 -17.85 -20.18 -10.14
C ARG A 252 -16.76 -19.40 -9.40
N ASP A 253 -16.15 -20.01 -8.41
CA ASP A 253 -15.10 -19.38 -7.59
C ASP A 253 -13.84 -19.08 -8.43
N GLU A 254 -13.52 -19.91 -9.44
CA GLU A 254 -12.47 -19.64 -10.44
C GLU A 254 -12.75 -18.33 -11.21
N ASN A 255 -14.00 -18.11 -11.64
CA ASN A 255 -14.41 -16.90 -12.36
C ASN A 255 -14.48 -15.67 -11.46
N GLU A 256 -14.90 -15.82 -10.21
CA GLU A 256 -14.91 -14.73 -9.24
C GLU A 256 -13.49 -14.33 -8.84
N LEU A 257 -12.58 -15.28 -8.62
CA LEU A 257 -11.15 -15.00 -8.42
C LEU A 257 -10.53 -14.30 -9.63
N LYS A 258 -10.87 -14.72 -10.86
CA LYS A 258 -10.48 -14.01 -12.10
C LYS A 258 -10.98 -12.56 -12.11
N ASN A 259 -12.18 -12.28 -11.60
CA ASN A 259 -12.70 -10.92 -11.48
C ASN A 259 -11.95 -10.12 -10.41
N LEU A 260 -11.71 -10.71 -9.23
CA LEU A 260 -10.94 -10.11 -8.14
C LEU A 260 -9.52 -9.72 -8.58
N ILE A 261 -8.82 -10.58 -9.33
CA ILE A 261 -7.48 -10.28 -9.89
C ILE A 261 -7.50 -9.04 -10.83
N THR A 262 -8.65 -8.67 -11.40
CA THR A 262 -8.75 -7.58 -12.39
C THR A 262 -9.67 -6.42 -11.96
N CYS A 263 -10.15 -6.38 -10.72
CA CYS A 263 -10.93 -5.23 -10.26
C CYS A 263 -10.00 -4.01 -10.05
N PRO A 264 -10.33 -2.81 -10.54
CA PRO A 264 -9.43 -1.66 -10.45
C PRO A 264 -9.32 -1.11 -9.02
N MET A 265 -10.40 -1.23 -8.24
CA MET A 265 -10.53 -0.75 -6.86
C MET A 265 -11.39 -1.72 -6.06
N VAL A 266 -11.26 -1.68 -4.73
CA VAL A 266 -12.01 -2.54 -3.80
C VAL A 266 -12.81 -1.70 -2.80
N LYS A 267 -14.04 -2.11 -2.52
CA LYS A 267 -14.96 -1.40 -1.62
C LYS A 267 -15.16 -2.19 -0.34
N TYR A 268 -14.56 -1.73 0.74
CA TYR A 268 -14.70 -2.31 2.07
C TYR A 268 -14.72 -1.21 3.13
N ARG A 269 -14.89 -1.60 4.39
CA ARG A 269 -14.85 -0.69 5.53
C ARG A 269 -13.71 -1.15 6.41
N MET A 270 -12.72 -0.30 6.65
CA MET A 270 -11.65 -0.65 7.58
C MET A 270 -12.24 -0.82 9.00
N PRO A 271 -11.59 -1.58 9.89
CA PRO A 271 -12.01 -1.65 11.29
C PRO A 271 -12.20 -0.23 11.87
N TYR A 272 -13.29 -0.04 12.62
CA TYR A 272 -13.68 1.22 13.26
C TYR A 272 -14.15 2.37 12.34
N ASP A 273 -14.04 2.24 11.01
CA ASP A 273 -14.61 3.23 10.10
C ASP A 273 -16.14 3.28 10.16
N LYS A 274 -16.66 4.50 9.96
CA LYS A 274 -18.11 4.78 9.92
C LYS A 274 -18.75 4.41 8.59
N TYR A 275 -17.99 4.46 7.50
CA TYR A 275 -18.48 4.33 6.13
C TYR A 275 -17.69 3.29 5.35
N VAL A 276 -18.28 2.72 4.31
CA VAL A 276 -17.56 1.92 3.32
C VAL A 276 -16.85 2.88 2.39
N GLU A 277 -15.55 2.73 2.23
CA GLU A 277 -14.73 3.55 1.33
C GLU A 277 -14.24 2.72 0.13
N GLU A 278 -13.75 3.42 -0.89
CA GLU A 278 -13.17 2.82 -2.10
C GLU A 278 -11.65 2.95 -2.02
N HIS A 279 -10.98 1.80 -1.92
CA HIS A 279 -9.54 1.70 -1.76
C HIS A 279 -8.90 1.15 -3.04
N THR A 280 -7.62 1.46 -3.22
CA THR A 280 -6.84 1.02 -4.38
C THR A 280 -6.67 -0.50 -4.36
N HIS A 281 -6.65 -1.13 -5.55
CA HIS A 281 -6.25 -2.53 -5.64
C HIS A 281 -4.73 -2.60 -5.48
N LEU A 282 -4.26 -2.93 -4.29
CA LEU A 282 -2.82 -3.01 -3.98
C LEU A 282 -2.21 -4.37 -4.34
N ALA A 283 -2.98 -5.45 -4.16
CA ALA A 283 -2.48 -6.81 -4.26
C ALA A 283 -1.93 -7.20 -5.64
N SER A 284 -0.85 -7.97 -5.60
CA SER A 284 -0.38 -8.80 -6.70
C SER A 284 -0.47 -10.25 -6.28
N PHE A 285 -1.13 -11.06 -7.11
CA PHE A 285 -1.45 -12.43 -6.77
C PHE A 285 -0.33 -13.40 -7.18
N VAL A 286 -0.06 -14.34 -6.30
CA VAL A 286 0.73 -15.55 -6.57
C VAL A 286 0.00 -16.76 -6.01
N ALA A 287 0.36 -17.96 -6.43
CA ALA A 287 -0.19 -19.18 -5.88
C ALA A 287 0.80 -20.34 -5.88
N SER A 288 0.54 -21.31 -5.01
CA SER A 288 1.22 -22.60 -4.91
C SER A 288 0.18 -23.71 -4.97
N VAL A 289 0.40 -24.74 -5.79
CA VAL A 289 -0.57 -25.83 -6.01
C VAL A 289 0.12 -27.19 -6.06
N ASN A 290 -0.50 -28.21 -5.47
CA ASN A 290 -0.02 -29.59 -5.50
C ASN A 290 -0.57 -30.40 -6.70
N GLY A 291 0.31 -30.72 -7.64
CA GLY A 291 -0.04 -31.32 -8.94
C GLY A 291 -0.30 -30.29 -10.04
N ASN A 292 -0.51 -30.75 -11.27
CA ASN A 292 -0.59 -29.89 -12.46
C ASN A 292 -2.03 -29.62 -12.95
N ASP A 293 -2.99 -30.46 -12.59
CA ASP A 293 -4.39 -30.37 -13.04
C ASP A 293 -5.23 -29.48 -12.11
N PHE A 294 -5.12 -28.15 -12.29
CA PHE A 294 -5.89 -27.17 -11.49
C PHE A 294 -6.70 -26.16 -12.32
N LEU A 295 -6.39 -25.96 -13.60
CA LEU A 295 -7.18 -25.09 -14.49
C LEU A 295 -8.20 -25.93 -15.26
N THR A 296 -9.49 -25.67 -15.02
CA THR A 296 -10.58 -26.42 -15.68
C THR A 296 -10.92 -25.93 -17.09
N ASP A 297 -10.35 -24.78 -17.49
CA ASP A 297 -10.43 -24.21 -18.84
C ASP A 297 -9.03 -23.72 -19.30
N PRO A 298 -8.38 -24.42 -20.25
CA PRO A 298 -7.07 -24.05 -20.77
C PRO A 298 -7.10 -22.83 -21.73
N THR A 299 -8.27 -22.40 -22.17
CA THR A 299 -8.47 -21.29 -23.12
C THR A 299 -8.79 -19.96 -22.44
N GLY A 300 -9.57 -19.98 -21.36
CA GLY A 300 -10.02 -18.77 -20.65
C GLY A 300 -9.10 -18.25 -19.54
N SER A 301 -8.04 -18.97 -19.19
CA SER A 301 -7.23 -18.70 -17.97
C SER A 301 -5.96 -17.86 -18.19
N ARG A 302 -5.98 -16.87 -19.10
CA ARG A 302 -4.85 -15.93 -19.33
C ARG A 302 -4.33 -15.19 -18.07
N ARG A 303 -5.12 -15.17 -16.99
CA ARG A 303 -4.80 -14.57 -15.69
C ARG A 303 -3.95 -15.48 -14.81
N PHE A 304 -3.94 -16.80 -15.04
CA PHE A 304 -3.15 -17.75 -14.27
C PHE A 304 -2.01 -18.28 -15.14
N LEU A 305 -0.79 -18.15 -14.64
CA LEU A 305 0.43 -18.48 -15.38
C LEU A 305 1.14 -19.64 -14.66
N PRO A 306 0.85 -20.90 -15.02
CA PRO A 306 1.42 -22.06 -14.35
C PRO A 306 2.86 -22.35 -14.77
N PHE A 307 3.70 -22.61 -13.77
CA PHE A 307 5.06 -23.08 -13.92
C PHE A 307 5.28 -24.34 -13.07
N GLU A 308 5.53 -25.47 -13.74
CA GLU A 308 5.83 -26.75 -13.07
C GLU A 308 7.25 -26.73 -12.51
N VAL A 309 7.34 -26.72 -11.18
CA VAL A 309 8.58 -26.65 -10.40
C VAL A 309 9.20 -28.04 -10.26
N LEU A 310 10.46 -28.16 -10.66
CA LEU A 310 11.29 -29.36 -10.48
C LEU A 310 12.04 -29.29 -9.14
N SER A 311 12.62 -28.14 -8.83
CA SER A 311 13.31 -27.83 -7.58
C SER A 311 13.34 -26.32 -7.30
N ILE A 312 13.39 -25.94 -6.02
CA ILE A 312 13.67 -24.58 -5.56
C ILE A 312 14.91 -24.63 -4.67
N ASN A 313 15.86 -23.73 -4.89
CA ASN A 313 16.90 -23.43 -3.92
C ASN A 313 16.47 -22.23 -3.05
N ILE A 314 16.64 -22.37 -1.74
CA ILE A 314 16.33 -21.34 -0.73
C ILE A 314 17.57 -20.94 0.09
N GLU A 315 18.73 -21.50 -0.24
CA GLU A 315 20.07 -21.16 0.29
C GLU A 315 20.82 -20.21 -0.66
#